data_AF-A0A355V6G5-F1
#
_entry.id   AF-A0A355V6G5-F1
#
_cell.length_a   1.000
_cell.length_b   1.000
_cell.length_c   1.000
_cell.angle_alpha   90.00
_cell.angle_beta   90.00
_cell.angle_gamma   90.00
#
_symmetry.space_group_name_H-M   'P 1'
#
loop_
_entity.id
_entity.type
_entity.pdbx_description
1 polymer ?
#
loop_
_entity_poly.entity_id
_entity_poly.type
_entity_poly.pdbx_seq_one_letter_code
_entity_poly.pdbx_strand_id
1 'polypeptide(L)'
;MIAPGRLLLTSSVCLLLAACASQQPSKQVLIQGIWTAEFEGQAVTLEYSVSEVTVLDFGISFPYEWIDDDHIRLNAMGQQVVSAIEFETPDEMHQITDGDVQVLYRQR
;
A
#
# COMPACT_ATOMS: atom_id res chain seq x y z
N MET A 1 7.21 -69.13 -14.85
CA MET A 1 6.38 -68.01 -15.34
C MET A 1 6.67 -66.82 -14.45
N ILE A 2 7.44 -65.84 -14.95
CA ILE A 2 7.86 -64.64 -14.21
C ILE A 2 7.16 -63.46 -14.88
N ALA A 3 6.32 -62.75 -14.13
CA ALA A 3 5.69 -61.51 -14.61
C ALA A 3 6.65 -60.34 -14.36
N PRO A 4 7.03 -59.54 -15.37
CA PRO A 4 7.70 -58.28 -15.14
C PRO A 4 6.66 -57.16 -15.08
N GLY A 5 6.32 -56.73 -13.87
CA GLY A 5 5.58 -55.49 -13.63
C GLY A 5 6.45 -54.31 -14.05
N ARG A 6 6.26 -53.82 -15.28
CA ARG A 6 6.80 -52.55 -15.75
C ARG A 6 6.07 -51.40 -15.05
N LEU A 7 6.61 -50.93 -13.93
CA LEU A 7 6.28 -49.65 -13.32
C LEU A 7 6.90 -48.53 -14.18
N LEU A 8 6.15 -48.08 -15.18
CA LEU A 8 6.38 -46.85 -15.92
C LEU A 8 5.07 -46.05 -15.86
N LEU A 9 4.93 -45.22 -14.85
CA LEU A 9 3.99 -44.08 -14.80
C LEU A 9 4.65 -43.03 -13.89
N THR A 10 5.62 -42.30 -14.43
CA THR A 10 5.44 -40.94 -15.00
C THR A 10 5.21 -39.86 -13.95
N SER A 11 6.32 -39.25 -13.56
CA SER A 11 6.52 -37.84 -13.21
C SER A 11 5.33 -36.92 -13.49
N SER A 12 4.50 -36.63 -12.50
CA SER A 12 3.52 -35.52 -12.58
C SER A 12 3.26 -34.82 -11.24
N VAL A 13 4.01 -35.14 -10.18
CA VAL A 13 3.82 -34.55 -8.83
C VAL A 13 4.96 -33.58 -8.50
N CYS A 14 5.20 -32.58 -9.37
CA CYS A 14 6.09 -31.46 -9.03
C CYS A 14 5.60 -30.07 -9.49
N LEU A 15 4.44 -29.98 -10.17
CA LEU A 15 3.98 -28.70 -10.74
C LEU A 15 3.02 -27.90 -9.83
N LEU A 16 2.74 -28.36 -8.61
CA LEU A 16 1.76 -27.71 -7.72
C LEU A 16 2.37 -26.73 -6.69
N LEU A 17 3.68 -26.48 -6.71
CA LEU A 17 4.35 -25.67 -5.67
C LEU A 17 4.82 -24.27 -6.11
N ALA A 18 4.47 -23.82 -7.31
CA ALA A 18 4.91 -22.52 -7.83
C ALA A 18 3.78 -21.47 -8.00
N ALA A 19 2.72 -21.56 -7.20
CA ALA A 19 1.61 -20.59 -7.22
C ALA A 19 1.58 -19.66 -5.99
N CYS A 20 2.67 -19.57 -5.23
CA CYS A 20 2.91 -18.39 -4.39
C CYS A 20 3.39 -17.25 -5.31
N ALA A 21 2.51 -16.82 -6.23
CA ALA A 21 2.67 -15.55 -6.92
C ALA A 21 2.85 -14.50 -5.82
N SER A 22 3.90 -13.69 -5.94
CA SER A 22 4.20 -12.57 -5.08
C SER A 22 2.99 -11.64 -5.02
N GLN A 23 2.09 -11.88 -4.06
CA GLN A 23 0.94 -11.02 -3.84
C GLN A 23 1.48 -9.74 -3.22
N GLN A 24 1.75 -8.74 -4.06
CA GLN A 24 2.15 -7.43 -3.60
C GLN A 24 1.03 -6.88 -2.71
N PRO A 25 1.33 -6.36 -1.51
CA PRO A 25 0.31 -5.77 -0.65
C PRO A 25 -0.44 -4.68 -1.41
N SER A 26 -1.74 -4.57 -1.14
CA SER A 26 -2.57 -3.55 -1.76
C SER A 26 -2.18 -2.15 -1.25
N LYS A 27 -2.51 -1.10 -2.00
CA LYS A 27 -2.22 0.28 -1.59
C LYS A 27 -2.85 0.63 -0.24
N GLN A 28 -4.03 0.07 0.04
CA GLN A 28 -4.74 0.20 1.31
C GLN A 28 -3.95 -0.33 2.51
N VAL A 29 -3.10 -1.35 2.29
CA VAL A 29 -2.21 -1.89 3.32
C VAL A 29 -0.89 -1.12 3.33
N LEU A 30 -0.33 -0.83 2.15
CA LEU A 30 0.94 -0.13 2.01
C LEU A 30 0.93 1.28 2.59
N ILE A 31 -0.18 2.02 2.47
CA ILE A 31 -0.27 3.39 3.00
C ILE A 31 -0.12 3.44 4.52
N GLN A 32 -0.43 2.36 5.24
CA GLN A 32 -0.45 2.37 6.70
C GLN A 32 0.96 2.51 7.29
N GLY A 33 1.06 3.26 8.38
CA GLY A 33 2.30 3.53 9.10
C GLY A 33 2.67 5.01 9.16
N ILE A 34 3.91 5.27 9.58
CA ILE A 34 4.42 6.62 9.80
C ILE A 34 5.23 7.08 8.58
N TRP A 35 4.97 8.31 8.16
CA TRP A 35 5.53 8.95 6.99
C TRP A 35 6.03 10.35 7.33
N THR A 36 7.11 10.78 6.66
CA THR A 36 7.59 12.16 6.66
C THR A 36 7.24 12.79 5.32
N ALA A 37 6.66 13.98 5.35
CA ALA A 37 6.42 14.81 4.18
C ALA A 37 7.08 16.19 4.37
N GLU A 38 7.28 16.93 3.28
CA GLU A 38 7.56 18.35 3.36
C GLU A 38 6.26 19.14 3.11
N PHE A 39 5.99 20.12 3.97
CA PHE A 39 4.88 21.06 3.83
C PHE A 39 5.40 22.47 4.11
N GLU A 40 5.27 23.38 3.14
CA GLU A 40 5.76 24.76 3.24
C GLU A 40 7.24 24.89 3.68
N GLY A 41 8.10 23.96 3.24
CA GLY A 41 9.52 23.94 3.59
C GLY A 41 9.83 23.39 4.99
N GLN A 42 8.84 22.81 5.68
CA GLN A 42 9.01 22.16 6.96
C GLN A 42 8.69 20.67 6.87
N ALA A 43 9.48 19.85 7.55
CA ALA A 43 9.19 18.43 7.68
C ALA A 43 8.00 18.23 8.61
N VAL A 44 7.02 17.44 8.18
CA VAL A 44 5.83 17.07 8.94
C VAL A 44 5.73 15.55 9.01
N THR A 45 5.33 15.03 10.18
CA THR A 45 5.13 13.60 10.37
C THR A 45 3.65 13.25 10.35
N LEU A 46 3.31 12.27 9.51
CA LEU A 46 1.96 11.77 9.28
C LEU A 46 1.89 10.30 9.68
N GLU A 47 0.86 9.91 10.42
CA GLU A 47 0.52 8.51 10.68
C GLU A 47 -0.77 8.14 9.96
N TYR A 48 -0.68 7.25 8.99
CA TYR A 48 -1.83 6.66 8.32
C TYR A 48 -2.27 5.38 9.04
N SER A 49 -3.48 5.41 9.60
CA SER A 49 -4.16 4.23 10.13
C SER A 49 -5.07 3.62 9.06
N VAL A 50 -6.04 2.78 9.44
CA VAL A 50 -6.99 2.19 8.47
C VAL A 50 -7.95 3.22 7.88
N SER A 51 -8.31 4.26 8.66
CA SER A 51 -9.37 5.21 8.28
C SER A 51 -9.08 6.67 8.65
N GLU A 52 -7.92 6.95 9.22
CA GLU A 52 -7.52 8.29 9.66
C GLU A 52 -6.05 8.53 9.34
N VAL A 53 -5.74 9.76 8.94
CA VAL A 53 -4.37 10.27 8.92
C VAL A 53 -4.21 11.27 10.06
N THR A 54 -3.17 11.08 10.87
CA THR A 54 -2.85 11.97 11.99
C THR A 54 -1.59 12.75 11.67
N VAL A 55 -1.68 14.08 11.79
CA VAL A 55 -0.50 14.95 11.80
C VAL A 55 0.08 14.94 13.20
N LEU A 56 1.14 14.15 13.42
CA LEU A 56 1.65 13.87 14.75
C LEU A 56 2.17 15.13 15.46
N ASP A 57 2.79 16.05 14.72
CA ASP A 57 3.34 17.30 15.25
C ASP A 57 2.28 18.21 15.89
N PHE A 58 1.02 18.10 15.44
CA PHE A 58 -0.10 18.91 15.95
C PHE A 58 -1.14 18.10 16.72
N GLY A 59 -1.06 16.76 16.71
CA GLY A 59 -2.04 15.88 17.34
C GLY A 59 -3.43 15.99 16.71
N ILE A 60 -3.51 16.32 15.42
CA ILE A 60 -4.77 16.50 14.68
C ILE A 60 -4.96 15.31 13.73
N SER A 61 -6.14 14.70 13.78
CA SER A 61 -6.50 13.57 12.92
C SER A 61 -7.62 13.96 11.95
N PHE A 62 -7.49 13.48 10.73
CA PHE A 62 -8.46 13.68 9.65
C PHE A 62 -8.93 12.32 9.14
N PRO A 63 -10.25 12.06 9.10
CA PRO A 63 -10.76 10.83 8.56
C PRO A 63 -10.60 10.82 7.04
N TYR A 64 -10.32 9.64 6.49
CA TYR A 64 -10.30 9.41 5.06
C TYR A 64 -10.93 8.06 4.70
N GLU A 65 -11.35 7.91 3.45
CA GLU A 65 -11.85 6.67 2.89
C GLU A 65 -11.21 6.40 1.53
N TRP A 66 -11.03 5.12 1.19
CA TRP A 66 -10.70 4.72 -0.19
C TRP A 66 -11.97 4.78 -1.03
N ILE A 67 -11.94 5.51 -2.13
CA ILE A 67 -13.07 5.66 -3.04
C ILE A 67 -12.96 4.77 -4.29
N ASP A 68 -11.75 4.29 -4.56
CA ASP A 68 -11.41 3.21 -5.50
C ASP A 68 -10.04 2.60 -5.10
N ASP A 69 -9.37 1.89 -6.00
CA ASP A 69 -8.09 1.22 -5.73
C ASP A 69 -6.90 2.18 -5.60
N ASP A 70 -7.02 3.40 -6.12
CA ASP A 70 -5.93 4.36 -6.28
C ASP A 70 -6.18 5.68 -5.56
N HIS A 71 -7.42 5.99 -5.16
CA HIS A 71 -7.77 7.28 -4.58
C HIS A 71 -8.30 7.19 -3.15
N ILE A 72 -7.88 8.16 -2.35
CA ILE A 72 -8.46 8.45 -1.04
C ILE A 72 -9.26 9.75 -1.09
N ARG A 73 -10.31 9.83 -0.28
CA ARG A 73 -11.01 11.07 0.04
C ARG A 73 -10.78 11.41 1.50
N LEU A 74 -10.03 12.48 1.74
CA LEU A 74 -9.75 13.05 3.05
C LEU A 74 -10.81 14.09 3.41
N ASN A 75 -11.32 14.05 4.64
CA ASN A 75 -12.18 15.09 5.18
C ASN A 75 -11.37 16.02 6.10
N ALA A 76 -10.88 17.11 5.52
CA ALA A 76 -10.21 18.18 6.24
C ALA A 76 -11.24 19.16 6.80
N MET A 77 -11.76 18.87 7.99
CA MET A 77 -12.68 19.76 8.74
C MET A 77 -13.93 20.20 7.95
N GLY A 78 -14.53 19.29 7.18
CA GLY A 78 -15.72 19.53 6.36
C GLY A 78 -15.41 19.77 4.88
N GLN A 79 -14.15 20.02 4.53
CA GLN A 79 -13.71 20.06 3.13
C GLN A 79 -13.27 18.66 2.70
N GLN A 80 -13.85 18.18 1.58
CA GLN A 80 -13.45 16.92 0.97
C GLN A 80 -12.30 17.18 0.00
N VAL A 81 -11.19 16.44 0.17
CA VAL A 81 -10.03 16.48 -0.71
C VAL A 81 -9.84 15.08 -1.27
N VAL A 82 -9.80 14.94 -2.60
CA VAL A 82 -9.54 13.66 -3.25
C VAL A 82 -8.09 13.65 -3.72
N SER A 83 -7.35 12.62 -3.32
CA SER A 83 -5.95 12.44 -3.71
C SER A 83 -5.75 11.06 -4.33
N ALA A 84 -4.99 11.02 -5.43
CA ALA A 84 -4.45 9.76 -5.94
C ALA A 84 -3.22 9.36 -5.11
N ILE A 85 -3.09 8.07 -4.82
CA ILE A 85 -2.01 7.47 -4.07
C ILE A 85 -1.19 6.58 -4.99
N GLU A 86 0.07 6.93 -5.19
CA GLU A 86 1.04 6.14 -5.95
C GLU A 86 2.23 5.77 -5.06
N PHE A 87 2.86 4.63 -5.34
CA PHE A 87 4.05 4.18 -4.64
C PHE A 87 5.15 3.95 -5.67
N GLU A 88 6.23 4.72 -5.60
CA GLU A 88 7.45 4.41 -6.36
C GLU A 88 8.17 3.21 -5.74
N THR A 89 8.17 3.14 -4.42
CA THR A 89 8.66 2.00 -3.62
C THR A 89 7.76 1.80 -2.40
N PRO A 90 7.88 0.68 -1.65
CA PRO A 90 7.14 0.53 -0.38
C PRO A 90 7.42 1.62 0.67
N ASP A 91 8.52 2.34 0.52
CA ASP A 91 9.00 3.38 1.45
C ASP A 91 8.86 4.81 0.86
N GLU A 92 8.33 4.95 -0.36
CA GLU A 92 8.13 6.24 -1.03
C GLU A 92 6.74 6.29 -1.67
N MET A 93 5.89 7.18 -1.15
CA MET A 93 4.52 7.39 -1.58
C MET A 93 4.37 8.79 -2.19
N HIS A 94 3.70 8.88 -3.33
CA HIS A 94 3.32 10.14 -3.95
C HIS A 94 1.81 10.32 -3.78
N GLN A 95 1.42 11.41 -3.12
CA GLN A 95 0.04 11.81 -2.97
C GLN A 95 -0.24 12.99 -3.92
N ILE A 96 -1.12 12.77 -4.88
CA ILE A 96 -1.39 13.72 -5.97
C ILE A 96 -2.77 14.32 -5.76
N THR A 97 -2.85 15.64 -5.61
CA THR A 97 -4.11 16.37 -5.40
C THR A 97 -4.17 17.53 -6.39
N ASP A 98 -5.18 17.58 -7.26
CA ASP A 98 -5.37 18.64 -8.26
C ASP A 98 -4.12 18.95 -9.14
N GLY A 99 -3.25 17.94 -9.33
CA GLY A 99 -2.01 18.07 -10.09
C GLY A 99 -0.77 18.40 -9.26
N ASP A 100 -0.94 18.78 -8.00
CA ASP A 100 0.15 18.97 -7.05
C ASP A 100 0.58 17.62 -6.46
N VAL A 101 1.89 17.39 -6.41
CA VAL A 101 2.48 16.14 -5.90
C VAL A 101 3.14 16.41 -4.55
N GLN A 102 2.68 15.71 -3.51
CA GLN A 102 3.36 15.61 -2.23
C GLN A 102 4.07 14.27 -2.16
N VAL A 103 5.37 14.29 -1.88
CA VAL A 103 6.18 13.08 -1.69
C VAL A 103 6.31 12.79 -0.21
N LEU A 104 6.06 11.54 0.17
CA LEU A 104 6.11 11.03 1.53
C LEU A 104 7.10 9.88 1.63
N TYR A 105 7.95 9.92 2.65
CA TYR A 105 8.96 8.90 2.93
C TYR A 105 8.65 8.14 4.21
N ARG A 106 8.68 6.82 4.18
CA ARG A 106 8.37 5.98 5.34
C ARG A 106 9.41 6.18 6.44
N GLN A 107 8.94 6.34 7.68
CA GLN A 107 9.81 6.28 8.87
C GLN A 107 10.01 4.82 9.30
N ARG A 108 11.25 4.46 9.63
CA ARG A 108 11.66 3.11 10.05
C ARG A 108 11.63 2.95 11.55
#